data_AF-R9M5R2-F1
#
_entry.id   AF-R9M5R2-F1
#
_cell.length_a   1.000
_cell.length_b   1.000
_cell.length_c   1.000
_cell.angle_alpha   90.00
_cell.angle_beta   90.00
_cell.angle_gamma   90.00
#
_symmetry.space_group_name_H-M   'P 1'
#
loop_
_entity.id
_entity.type
_entity.pdbx_description
1 polymer ?
#
loop_
_entity_poly.entity_id
_entity_poly.type
_entity_poly.pdbx_seq_one_letter_code
_entity_poly.pdbx_strand_id
1 'polypeptide(L)'
;MEEIVKKRKTPALPDRIWIKYGNWEFHTGEHKEIRDLSENDVTGIVEKVRSGLCSSLYLTPDEDGEMEEGFFQLESAGGDGLIFLQISKEEERTAWACFDPDYLDSDGEAPIEPSDGQSVIPMKCTMRDWELAAKCVEWYVRTGEPYPGMDWLKLSW
;
A
#
# COMPACT_ATOMS: atom_id res chain seq x y z
N MET A 1 -17.24 9.66 0.32
CA MET A 1 -16.74 11.04 0.50
C MET A 1 -15.23 11.02 0.38
N GLU A 2 -14.63 12.01 -0.29
CA GLU A 2 -13.17 12.12 -0.41
C GLU A 2 -12.66 13.29 0.47
N GLU A 3 -11.59 13.07 1.24
CA GLU A 3 -10.92 14.10 2.01
C GLU A 3 -9.39 13.95 1.97
N ILE A 4 -8.66 15.08 1.94
CA ILE A 4 -7.19 15.05 2.04
C ILE A 4 -6.79 15.10 3.51
N VAL A 5 -6.19 14.02 4.00
CA VAL A 5 -5.57 13.95 5.33
C VAL A 5 -4.14 14.45 5.22
N LYS A 6 -3.84 15.58 5.86
CA LYS A 6 -2.51 16.20 5.79
C LYS A 6 -1.48 15.46 6.63
N LYS A 7 -0.26 15.35 6.08
CA LYS A 7 0.89 14.81 6.79
C LYS A 7 1.15 15.58 8.07
N ARG A 8 1.66 14.87 9.06
CA ARG A 8 1.97 15.37 10.39
C ARG A 8 3.33 14.85 10.84
N LYS A 9 3.77 15.27 12.03
CA LYS A 9 5.00 14.75 12.63
C LYS A 9 4.88 13.23 12.82
N THR A 10 5.81 12.50 12.22
CA THR A 10 5.89 11.04 12.36
C THR A 10 6.33 10.67 13.79
N PRO A 11 5.59 9.80 14.50
CA PRO A 11 6.05 9.21 15.76
C PRO A 11 7.29 8.33 15.55
N ALA A 12 7.89 7.86 16.65
CA ALA A 12 8.86 6.77 16.56
C ALA A 12 8.17 5.52 16.00
N LEU A 13 8.83 4.84 15.06
CA LEU A 13 8.35 3.57 14.53
C LEU A 13 8.35 2.51 15.64
N PRO A 14 7.25 1.77 15.85
CA PRO A 14 7.25 0.65 16.80
C PRO A 14 8.13 -0.50 16.34
N ASP A 15 8.70 -1.27 17.26
CA ASP A 15 9.54 -2.44 16.96
C ASP A 15 8.72 -3.73 16.69
N ARG A 16 7.39 -3.70 16.82
CA ARG A 16 6.53 -4.88 16.59
C ARG A 16 6.19 -5.07 15.12
N ILE A 17 6.00 -6.30 14.67
CA ILE A 17 5.38 -6.59 13.36
C ILE A 17 3.88 -6.83 13.61
N TRP A 18 3.04 -6.04 12.93
CA TRP A 18 1.58 -6.06 13.07
C TRP A 18 0.91 -7.00 12.07
N ILE A 19 1.40 -7.03 10.83
CA ILE A 19 0.88 -7.90 9.78
C ILE A 19 1.15 -9.37 10.11
N LYS A 20 0.28 -10.25 9.61
CA LYS A 20 0.40 -11.70 9.78
C LYS A 20 0.43 -12.47 8.48
N TYR A 21 0.02 -11.83 7.38
CA TYR A 21 0.07 -12.39 6.05
C TYR A 21 0.60 -11.36 5.05
N GLY A 22 1.32 -11.85 4.04
CA GLY A 22 1.81 -11.04 2.92
C GLY A 22 1.92 -11.85 1.64
N ASN A 23 1.73 -11.19 0.50
CA ASN A 23 1.78 -11.81 -0.82
C ASN A 23 2.33 -10.81 -1.86
N TRP A 24 3.07 -11.30 -2.86
CA TRP A 24 3.60 -10.48 -3.95
C TRP A 24 2.59 -10.17 -5.06
N GLU A 25 1.34 -10.61 -4.90
CA GLU A 25 0.18 -10.35 -5.74
C GLU A 25 -1.04 -10.12 -4.83
N PHE A 26 -2.07 -9.45 -5.32
CA PHE A 26 -3.35 -9.31 -4.63
C PHE A 26 -3.93 -10.71 -4.41
N HIS A 27 -4.10 -11.09 -3.15
CA HIS A 27 -4.67 -12.34 -2.57
C HIS A 27 -5.24 -13.41 -3.54
N THR A 28 -4.44 -13.92 -4.49
CA THR A 28 -4.91 -14.83 -5.55
C THR A 28 -4.02 -16.06 -5.76
N GLY A 29 -2.82 -16.11 -5.16
CA GLY A 29 -1.89 -17.23 -5.36
C GLY A 29 -1.01 -17.58 -4.16
N GLU A 30 -1.17 -18.79 -3.63
CA GLU A 30 -0.34 -19.36 -2.54
C GLU A 30 1.16 -19.42 -2.90
N HIS A 31 1.49 -19.53 -4.19
CA HIS A 31 2.87 -19.59 -4.67
C HIS A 31 3.63 -18.25 -4.59
N LYS A 32 2.91 -17.14 -4.35
CA LYS A 32 3.45 -15.79 -4.21
C LYS A 32 3.41 -15.29 -2.76
N GLU A 33 2.97 -16.13 -1.84
CA GLU A 33 2.94 -15.85 -0.41
C GLU A 33 4.36 -15.60 0.15
N ILE A 34 4.44 -14.63 1.06
CA ILE A 34 5.62 -14.31 1.85
C ILE A 34 5.61 -15.22 3.09
N ARG A 35 6.40 -16.29 3.04
CA ARG A 35 6.38 -17.38 4.03
C ARG A 35 6.96 -17.03 5.40
N ASP A 36 7.78 -16.01 5.48
CA ASP A 36 8.40 -15.56 6.72
C ASP A 36 8.29 -14.03 6.80
N LEU A 37 7.73 -13.56 7.90
CA LEU A 37 7.59 -12.15 8.24
C LEU A 37 8.53 -11.82 9.40
N SER A 38 9.74 -12.36 9.36
CA SER A 38 10.83 -11.98 10.25
C SER A 38 11.29 -10.54 10.00
N GLU A 39 12.01 -9.96 10.95
CA GLU A 39 12.65 -8.64 10.79
C GLU A 39 13.50 -8.52 9.51
N ASN A 40 14.21 -9.60 9.15
CA ASN A 40 15.05 -9.62 7.96
C ASN A 40 14.21 -9.60 6.67
N ASP A 41 13.09 -10.34 6.66
CA ASP A 41 12.21 -10.39 5.49
C ASP A 41 11.41 -9.10 5.35
N VAL A 42 10.94 -8.51 6.45
CA VAL A 42 10.36 -7.16 6.45
C VAL A 42 11.33 -6.14 5.86
N THR A 43 12.61 -6.19 6.27
CA THR A 43 13.64 -5.34 5.67
C THR A 43 13.77 -5.61 4.17
N GLY A 44 13.75 -6.87 3.75
CA GLY A 44 13.75 -7.27 2.34
C GLY A 44 12.55 -6.74 1.54
N ILE A 45 11.35 -6.75 2.12
CA ILE A 45 10.14 -6.18 1.50
C ILE A 45 10.33 -4.68 1.28
N VAL A 46 10.74 -3.97 2.32
CA VAL A 46 10.94 -2.51 2.28
C VAL A 46 12.01 -2.13 1.25
N GLU A 47 13.13 -2.85 1.20
CA GLU A 47 14.20 -2.61 0.20
C GLU A 47 13.73 -2.91 -1.24
N LYS A 48 12.93 -3.95 -1.43
CA LYS A 48 12.37 -4.28 -2.75
C LYS A 48 11.43 -3.19 -3.27
N VAL A 49 10.63 -2.61 -2.38
CA VAL A 49 9.79 -1.44 -2.71
C VAL A 49 10.66 -0.23 -2.98
N ARG A 50 11.61 0.08 -2.09
CA ARG A 50 12.51 1.24 -2.24
C ARG A 50 13.30 1.23 -3.56
N SER A 51 13.69 0.05 -4.02
CA SER A 51 14.44 -0.13 -5.28
C SER A 51 13.57 -0.11 -6.55
N GLY A 52 12.25 0.05 -6.44
CA GLY A 52 11.34 0.04 -7.59
C GLY A 52 11.17 -1.34 -8.23
N LEU A 53 11.55 -2.42 -7.54
CA LEU A 53 11.47 -3.81 -8.01
C LEU A 53 10.19 -4.52 -7.56
N CYS A 54 9.31 -3.83 -6.83
CA CYS A 54 8.03 -4.35 -6.37
C CYS A 54 6.92 -3.97 -7.36
N SER A 55 6.42 -4.94 -8.14
CA SER A 55 5.28 -4.76 -9.02
C SER A 55 3.96 -4.79 -8.28
N SER A 56 3.82 -5.70 -7.31
CA SER A 56 2.64 -5.82 -6.46
C SER A 56 3.05 -6.25 -5.05
N LEU A 57 2.27 -5.83 -4.06
CA LEU A 57 2.38 -6.24 -2.67
C LEU A 57 1.01 -6.15 -1.99
N TYR A 58 0.61 -7.24 -1.36
CA TYR A 58 -0.56 -7.34 -0.50
C TYR A 58 -0.12 -7.69 0.92
N LEU A 59 -0.60 -6.98 1.93
CA LEU A 59 -0.32 -7.24 3.34
C LEU A 59 -1.60 -7.11 4.17
N THR A 60 -1.82 -8.00 5.14
CA THR A 60 -2.98 -7.97 6.03
C THR A 60 -2.61 -8.48 7.44
N PRO A 61 -3.26 -7.99 8.51
CA PRO A 61 -3.17 -8.58 9.84
C PRO A 61 -3.93 -9.92 9.98
N ASP A 62 -4.75 -10.31 9.00
CA ASP A 62 -5.47 -11.58 9.00
C ASP A 62 -4.52 -12.75 8.65
N GLU A 63 -4.52 -13.82 9.46
CA GLU A 63 -3.56 -14.93 9.34
C GLU A 63 -3.76 -15.79 8.09
N ASP A 64 -5.00 -15.86 7.61
CA ASP A 64 -5.41 -16.59 6.43
C ASP A 64 -5.38 -15.75 5.14
N GLY A 65 -4.98 -14.48 5.24
CA GLY A 65 -4.90 -13.57 4.11
C GLY A 65 -6.21 -12.86 3.75
N GLU A 66 -7.28 -13.09 4.52
CA GLU A 66 -8.57 -12.42 4.34
C GLU A 66 -8.46 -10.89 4.56
N MET A 67 -9.57 -10.18 4.29
CA MET A 67 -9.65 -8.72 4.29
C MET A 67 -10.55 -8.18 5.40
N GLU A 68 -10.80 -8.97 6.46
CA GLU A 68 -11.77 -8.63 7.51
C GLU A 68 -11.31 -7.40 8.31
N GLU A 69 -10.06 -7.43 8.80
CA GLU A 69 -9.47 -6.31 9.54
C GLU A 69 -8.92 -5.21 8.61
N GLY A 70 -8.92 -5.46 7.30
CA GLY A 70 -8.41 -4.58 6.26
C GLY A 70 -7.06 -5.01 5.69
N PHE A 71 -6.59 -4.30 4.67
CA PHE A 71 -5.37 -4.67 3.95
C PHE A 71 -4.61 -3.46 3.44
N PHE A 72 -3.35 -3.68 3.11
CA PHE A 72 -2.52 -2.79 2.31
C PHE A 72 -2.29 -3.41 0.94
N GLN A 73 -2.40 -2.59 -0.09
CA GLN A 73 -2.08 -2.94 -1.46
C GLN A 73 -1.11 -1.91 -2.05
N LEU A 74 -0.12 -2.40 -2.77
CA LEU A 74 0.69 -1.62 -3.68
C LEU A 74 0.67 -2.31 -5.04
N GLU A 75 0.49 -1.52 -6.10
CA GLU A 75 0.61 -1.96 -7.50
C GLU A 75 1.49 -0.95 -8.23
N SER A 76 2.34 -1.38 -9.16
CA SER A 76 3.24 -0.48 -9.86
C SER A 76 3.55 -0.92 -11.28
N ALA A 77 3.91 0.06 -12.11
CA ALA A 77 4.49 -0.18 -13.42
C ALA A 77 5.99 -0.56 -13.37
N GLY A 78 6.58 -0.65 -12.16
CA GLY A 78 8.01 -0.93 -11.93
C GLY A 78 8.97 0.19 -12.36
N GLY A 79 10.23 0.10 -11.93
CA GLY A 79 11.28 1.06 -12.32
C GLY A 79 10.91 2.50 -11.98
N ASP A 80 11.00 3.43 -12.93
CA ASP A 80 10.61 4.84 -12.75
C ASP A 80 9.09 5.09 -13.00
N GLY A 81 8.30 4.01 -12.98
CA GLY A 81 6.86 4.01 -13.25
C GLY A 81 6.00 4.62 -12.14
N LEU A 82 4.69 4.63 -12.38
CA LEU A 82 3.69 5.04 -11.40
C LEU A 82 3.49 3.94 -10.36
N ILE A 83 3.20 4.36 -9.13
CA ILE A 83 2.90 3.53 -7.98
C ILE A 83 1.47 3.86 -7.55
N PHE A 84 0.65 2.84 -7.39
CA PHE A 84 -0.59 2.88 -6.64
C PHE A 84 -0.33 2.27 -5.27
N LEU A 85 -0.84 2.91 -4.22
CA LEU A 85 -0.74 2.44 -2.85
C LEU A 85 -2.05 2.77 -2.14
N GLN A 86 -2.68 1.76 -1.54
CA GLN A 86 -3.90 1.91 -0.76
C GLN A 86 -3.84 1.10 0.53
N ILE A 87 -4.48 1.63 1.56
CA ILE A 87 -4.86 0.89 2.76
C ILE A 87 -6.39 0.90 2.81
N SER A 88 -7.03 -0.26 2.85
CA SER A 88 -8.48 -0.38 3.11
C SER A 88 -8.71 -0.92 4.51
N LYS A 89 -9.74 -0.39 5.18
CA LYS A 89 -10.29 -0.91 6.43
C LYS A 89 -11.78 -1.14 6.22
N GLU A 90 -12.14 -2.39 5.97
CA GLU A 90 -13.51 -2.76 5.57
C GLU A 90 -14.54 -2.49 6.68
N GLU A 91 -14.21 -2.80 7.94
CA GLU A 91 -15.09 -2.51 9.08
C GLU A 91 -15.37 -1.01 9.23
N GLU A 92 -14.36 -0.18 8.99
CA GLU A 92 -14.46 1.30 9.07
C GLU A 92 -15.00 1.91 7.78
N ARG A 93 -15.25 1.11 6.74
CA ARG A 93 -15.62 1.52 5.38
C ARG A 93 -14.80 2.70 4.89
N THR A 94 -13.50 2.61 5.12
CA THR A 94 -12.57 3.70 4.86
C THR A 94 -11.33 3.15 4.18
N ALA A 95 -10.86 3.87 3.16
CA ALA A 95 -9.55 3.64 2.57
C ALA A 95 -8.71 4.92 2.54
N TRP A 96 -7.40 4.75 2.49
CA TRP A 96 -6.43 5.81 2.26
C TRP A 96 -5.59 5.41 1.06
N ALA A 97 -5.58 6.25 0.03
CA ALA A 97 -4.74 6.07 -1.14
C ALA A 97 -3.65 7.15 -1.18
N CYS A 98 -2.49 6.81 -1.75
CA CYS A 98 -1.60 7.84 -2.28
C CYS A 98 -2.34 8.65 -3.36
N PHE A 99 -1.90 9.87 -3.60
CA PHE A 99 -2.47 10.67 -4.67
C PHE A 99 -1.46 11.64 -5.28
N ASP A 100 -1.72 12.02 -6.52
CA ASP A 100 -1.00 13.06 -7.22
C ASP A 100 -1.87 14.33 -7.27
N PRO A 101 -1.47 15.43 -6.60
CA PRO A 101 -2.24 16.67 -6.57
C PRO A 101 -2.47 17.27 -7.96
N ASP A 102 -1.60 17.00 -8.93
CA ASP A 102 -1.71 17.53 -10.29
C ASP A 102 -2.85 16.83 -11.08
N TYR A 103 -3.33 15.69 -10.59
CA TYR A 103 -4.37 14.88 -11.24
C TYR A 103 -5.66 14.75 -10.42
N LEU A 104 -5.86 15.52 -9.33
CA LEU A 104 -7.04 15.40 -8.46
C LEU A 104 -8.38 15.52 -9.19
N ASP A 105 -8.45 16.38 -10.20
CA ASP A 105 -9.65 16.60 -11.04
C ASP A 105 -9.66 15.72 -12.30
N SER A 106 -8.74 14.74 -12.40
CA SER A 106 -8.63 13.84 -13.54
C SER A 106 -9.53 12.61 -13.39
N ASP A 107 -10.31 12.32 -14.42
CA ASP A 107 -11.00 11.04 -14.61
C ASP A 107 -10.14 10.00 -15.36
N GLY A 108 -8.84 10.26 -15.53
CA GLY A 108 -7.93 9.39 -16.26
C GLY A 108 -7.59 8.10 -15.51
N GLU A 109 -7.23 7.06 -16.26
CA GLU A 109 -6.76 5.79 -15.73
C GLU A 109 -5.23 5.73 -15.76
N ALA A 110 -4.62 5.19 -14.71
CA ALA A 110 -3.20 4.97 -14.65
C ALA A 110 -2.81 3.77 -15.52
N PRO A 111 -1.68 3.83 -16.25
CA PRO A 111 -1.12 2.69 -16.99
C PRO A 111 -0.42 1.69 -16.03
N ILE A 112 -1.14 1.22 -15.01
CA ILE A 112 -0.70 0.16 -14.09
C ILE A 112 -1.60 -1.04 -14.34
N GLU A 113 -1.01 -2.22 -14.53
CA GLU A 113 -1.73 -3.47 -14.64
C GLU A 113 -1.86 -4.08 -13.24
N PRO A 114 -3.04 -4.03 -12.59
CA PRO A 114 -3.20 -4.54 -11.23
C PRO A 114 -3.17 -6.06 -11.22
N SER A 115 -2.53 -6.62 -10.20
CA SER A 115 -2.38 -8.06 -10.04
C SER A 115 -3.71 -8.82 -9.86
N ASP A 116 -4.79 -8.13 -9.46
CA ASP A 116 -6.14 -8.71 -9.38
C ASP A 116 -6.83 -8.95 -10.75
N GLY A 117 -6.25 -8.41 -11.83
CA GLY A 117 -6.73 -8.51 -13.20
C GLY A 117 -8.08 -7.84 -13.49
N GLN A 118 -8.60 -7.04 -12.55
CA GLN A 118 -9.97 -6.51 -12.60
C GLN A 118 -10.06 -5.02 -12.28
N SER A 119 -9.20 -4.51 -11.40
CA SER A 119 -9.26 -3.13 -10.96
C SER A 119 -8.86 -2.14 -12.05
N VAL A 120 -9.39 -0.93 -11.94
CA VAL A 120 -8.94 0.23 -12.71
C VAL A 120 -8.37 1.21 -11.71
N ILE A 121 -7.08 1.52 -11.85
CA ILE A 121 -6.39 2.45 -10.95
C ILE A 121 -6.60 3.88 -11.48
N PRO A 122 -7.25 4.78 -10.72
CA PRO A 122 -7.37 6.18 -11.13
C PRO A 122 -6.00 6.85 -11.17
N MET A 123 -5.73 7.67 -12.19
CA MET A 123 -4.49 8.44 -12.31
C MET A 123 -4.25 9.32 -11.08
N LYS A 124 -5.32 9.90 -10.52
CA LYS A 124 -5.26 10.71 -9.30
C LYS A 124 -4.73 9.95 -8.09
N CYS A 125 -4.89 8.62 -8.05
CA CYS A 125 -4.49 7.77 -6.94
C CYS A 125 -3.06 7.20 -7.13
N THR A 126 -2.16 7.95 -7.77
CA THR A 126 -0.80 7.47 -8.04
C THR A 126 0.28 8.37 -7.44
N MET A 127 1.51 7.85 -7.38
CA MET A 127 2.71 8.59 -7.00
C MET A 127 3.93 8.04 -7.75
N ARG A 128 5.09 8.71 -7.60
CA ARG A 128 6.40 8.26 -8.15
C ARG A 128 7.52 8.18 -7.11
N ASP A 129 7.23 8.52 -5.85
CA ASP A 129 8.23 8.57 -4.79
C ASP A 129 8.39 7.20 -4.11
N TRP A 130 9.30 6.38 -4.63
CA TRP A 130 9.59 5.04 -4.11
C TRP A 130 10.11 5.03 -2.67
N GLU A 131 10.83 6.07 -2.27
CA GLU A 131 11.35 6.19 -0.90
C GLU A 131 10.19 6.49 0.07
N LEU A 132 9.21 7.29 -0.35
CA LEU A 132 7.99 7.52 0.42
C LEU A 132 7.09 6.28 0.43
N ALA A 133 6.95 5.56 -0.68
CA ALA A 133 6.22 4.30 -0.74
C ALA A 133 6.82 3.24 0.21
N ALA A 134 8.15 3.12 0.25
CA ALA A 134 8.85 2.22 1.17
C ALA A 134 8.59 2.57 2.64
N LYS A 135 8.57 3.87 2.99
CA LYS A 135 8.17 4.33 4.34
C LYS A 135 6.73 4.00 4.68
N CYS A 136 5.83 4.05 3.69
CA CYS A 136 4.43 3.67 3.88
C CYS A 136 4.30 2.17 4.17
N VAL A 137 5.04 1.33 3.44
CA VAL A 137 5.09 -0.12 3.67
C VAL A 137 5.67 -0.43 5.04
N GLU A 138 6.85 0.12 5.38
CA GLU A 138 7.50 -0.11 6.67
C GLU A 138 6.59 0.30 7.83
N TRP A 139 5.92 1.45 7.71
CA TRP A 139 4.98 1.91 8.73
C TRP A 139 3.78 0.97 8.85
N TYR A 140 3.14 0.60 7.73
CA TYR A 140 1.98 -0.29 7.74
C TYR A 140 2.31 -1.66 8.34
N VAL A 141 3.45 -2.25 7.98
CA VAL A 141 3.94 -3.53 8.54
C VAL A 141 3.98 -3.50 10.08
N ARG A 142 4.30 -2.35 10.68
CA ARG A 142 4.47 -2.18 12.13
C ARG A 142 3.19 -1.75 12.86
N THR A 143 2.28 -1.07 12.16
CA THR A 143 1.15 -0.39 12.83
C THR A 143 -0.22 -0.74 12.28
N GLY A 144 -0.33 -1.19 11.03
CA GLY A 144 -1.62 -1.34 10.32
C GLY A 144 -2.29 -0.02 9.95
N GLU A 145 -1.56 1.10 9.94
CA GLU A 145 -2.12 2.45 9.81
C GLU A 145 -1.46 3.22 8.65
N PRO A 146 -2.09 4.27 8.10
CA PRO A 146 -1.46 5.14 7.12
C PRO A 146 -0.25 5.90 7.70
N TYR A 147 0.85 5.92 6.95
CA TYR A 147 2.08 6.60 7.32
C TYR A 147 1.86 8.11 7.55
N PRO A 148 2.13 8.64 8.76
CA PRO A 148 1.84 10.04 9.08
C PRO A 148 2.63 11.07 8.28
N GLY A 149 3.75 10.68 7.66
CA GLY A 149 4.61 11.58 6.90
C GLY A 149 4.15 11.84 5.46
N MET A 150 3.07 11.21 5.01
CA MET A 150 2.46 11.40 3.69
C MET A 150 1.09 12.09 3.79
N ASP A 151 0.74 12.92 2.80
CA ASP A 151 -0.64 13.38 2.61
C ASP A 151 -1.43 12.22 1.98
N TRP A 152 -2.59 11.88 2.53
CA TRP A 152 -3.42 10.78 2.02
C TRP A 152 -4.72 11.29 1.44
N LEU A 153 -5.18 10.67 0.35
CA LEU A 153 -6.55 10.80 -0.10
C LEU A 153 -7.38 9.74 0.63
N LYS A 154 -8.20 10.17 1.58
CA LYS A 154 -9.08 9.28 2.31
C LYS A 154 -10.45 9.21 1.63
N LEU A 155 -10.93 7.99 1.47
CA LEU A 155 -12.19 7.61 0.87
C LEU A 155 -13.05 6.95 1.95
N SER A 156 -14.32 7.33 2.06
CA SER A 156 -15.27 6.66 2.97
C SER A 156 -16.60 6.38 2.27
N TRP A 157 -17.24 5.24 2.58
CA TRP A 157 -18.49 4.77 1.97
C TRP A 157 -19.50 4.15 2.96
#